data_AF-A0A924SLK3-F1
#
_entry.id   AF-A0A924SLK3-F1
#
_cell.length_a   1.000
_cell.length_b   1.000
_cell.length_c   1.000
_cell.angle_alpha   90.00
_cell.angle_beta   90.00
_cell.angle_gamma   90.00
#
_symmetry.space_group_name_H-M   'P 1'
#
loop_
_entity.id
_entity.type
_entity.pdbx_description
1 polymer ?
#
loop_
_entity_poly.entity_id
_entity_poly.type
_entity_poly.pdbx_seq_one_letter_code
_entity_poly.pdbx_strand_id
1 'polypeptide(L)' 'MSTVLTTPTATTTTPGSHARRRSPLAWVREHMILLIAGLAFVYLMAPNVVVVLFSFNRPSGRFNYTWQHFSLNAWL' A
#
# COMPACT_ATOMS: atom_id res chain seq x y z
N MET A 1 -30.81 49.64 -43.35
CA MET A 1 -30.92 49.48 -41.89
C MET A 1 -29.99 48.34 -41.50
N SER A 2 -28.83 48.67 -40.94
CA SER A 2 -27.76 47.71 -40.62
C SER A 2 -27.97 47.21 -39.19
N THR A 3 -28.36 45.95 -39.03
CA THR A 3 -28.53 45.36 -37.70
C THR A 3 -27.16 45.00 -37.14
N VAL A 4 -26.79 45.68 -36.06
CA VAL A 4 -25.54 45.49 -35.33
C VAL A 4 -25.53 44.12 -34.65
N LEU A 5 -24.37 43.46 -34.77
CA LEU A 5 -23.99 42.21 -34.13
C LEU A 5 -23.91 42.39 -32.61
N THR A 6 -24.70 41.65 -31.84
CA THR A 6 -24.49 41.51 -30.39
C THR A 6 -24.20 40.04 -30.09
N THR A 7 -22.92 39.71 -30.07
CA THR A 7 -22.42 38.43 -29.53
C THR A 7 -22.57 38.48 -28.01
N PRO A 8 -23.32 37.58 -27.36
CA PRO A 8 -23.27 37.49 -25.91
C PRO A 8 -21.88 37.00 -25.51
N THR A 9 -21.11 37.87 -24.85
CA THR A 9 -19.84 37.52 -24.22
C THR A 9 -20.10 36.45 -23.17
N ALA A 10 -19.78 35.19 -23.48
CA ALA A 10 -19.79 34.13 -22.50
C ALA A 10 -18.76 34.46 -21.42
N THR A 11 -19.21 34.83 -20.23
CA THR A 11 -18.36 34.89 -19.05
C THR A 11 -17.94 33.47 -18.71
N THR A 12 -16.83 32.99 -19.28
CA THR A 12 -16.15 31.79 -18.81
C THR A 12 -15.51 32.13 -17.47
N THR A 13 -16.30 32.09 -16.40
CA THR A 13 -15.77 32.03 -15.04
C THR A 13 -15.14 30.65 -14.89
N THR A 14 -13.87 30.50 -15.28
CA THR A 14 -13.09 29.30 -15.00
C THR A 14 -13.01 29.18 -13.47
N PRO A 15 -13.70 28.22 -12.83
CA PRO A 15 -13.55 28.05 -11.40
C PRO A 15 -12.12 27.59 -11.17
N GLY A 16 -11.37 28.39 -10.40
CA GLY A 16 -9.99 28.13 -10.06
C GLY A 16 -9.83 26.68 -9.62
N SER A 17 -8.91 25.97 -10.27
CA SER A 17 -8.46 24.64 -9.85
C SER A 17 -7.72 24.81 -8.53
N HIS A 18 -8.48 24.87 -7.44
CA HIS A 18 -7.95 24.64 -6.11
C HIS A 18 -7.42 23.21 -6.12
N ALA A 19 -6.13 23.05 -6.44
CA ALA A 19 -5.39 21.82 -6.24
C ALA A 19 -5.47 21.51 -4.75
N ARG A 20 -6.54 20.79 -4.37
CA ARG A 20 -6.81 20.37 -3.00
C ARG A 20 -5.63 19.51 -2.61
N ARG A 21 -4.68 20.08 -1.86
CA ARG A 21 -3.56 19.33 -1.27
C ARG A 21 -4.21 18.16 -0.55
N ARG A 22 -4.10 16.95 -1.11
CA ARG A 22 -4.68 15.75 -0.50
C ARG A 22 -3.96 15.59 0.82
N SER A 23 -4.67 15.81 1.92
CA SER A 23 -4.08 15.60 3.23
C SER A 23 -3.71 14.12 3.34
N PRO A 24 -2.58 13.78 3.99
CA PRO A 24 -2.18 12.38 4.16
C PRO A 24 -3.28 11.56 4.84
N LEU A 25 -4.06 12.17 5.74
CA LEU A 25 -5.24 11.55 6.35
C LEU A 25 -6.36 11.22 5.34
N ALA A 26 -6.61 12.09 4.36
CA ALA A 26 -7.60 11.83 3.32
C ALA A 26 -7.16 10.68 2.40
N TRP A 27 -5.87 10.59 2.07
CA TRP A 27 -5.31 9.48 1.31
C TRP A 27 -5.43 8.15 2.07
N VAL A 28 -5.07 8.15 3.36
CA VAL A 28 -5.20 6.97 4.22
C VAL A 28 -6.65 6.52 4.28
N ARG A 29 -7.61 7.43 4.51
CA ARG A 29 -9.05 7.13 4.52
C ARG A 29 -9.52 6.47 3.22
N GLU A 30 -9.03 6.95 2.08
CA GLU A 30 -9.38 6.40 0.77
C GLU A 30 -8.78 5.01 0.53
N HIS A 31 -7.63 4.70 1.14
CA HIS A 31 -6.94 3.41 0.99
C HIS A 31 -7.10 2.48 2.21
N MET A 32 -8.00 2.78 3.15
CA MET A 32 -8.16 1.97 4.38
C MET A 32 -8.43 0.50 4.08
N ILE A 33 -9.26 0.20 3.07
CA ILE A 33 -9.57 -1.17 2.69
C ILE A 33 -8.32 -1.90 2.19
N LEU A 34 -7.51 -1.25 1.34
CA LEU A 34 -6.27 -1.83 0.83
C LEU A 34 -5.26 -2.04 1.96
N LEU A 35 -5.14 -1.08 2.88
CA LEU A 35 -4.26 -1.20 4.04
C LEU A 35 -4.69 -2.36 4.96
N ILE A 36 -5.98 -2.48 5.26
CA ILE A 36 -6.52 -3.57 6.08
C ILE A 36 -6.33 -4.92 5.38
N ALA A 37 -6.66 -5.02 4.08
CA ALA A 37 -6.49 -6.23 3.31
C ALA A 37 -5.01 -6.64 3.22
N GLY A 38 -4.11 -5.68 3.00
CA GLY A 38 -2.67 -5.91 3.02
C GLY A 38 -2.17 -6.37 4.38
N LEU A 39 -2.66 -5.77 5.47
CA LEU A 39 -2.31 -6.16 6.82
C LEU A 39 -2.81 -7.57 7.17
N ALA A 40 -4.05 -7.88 6.77
CA ALA A 40 -4.62 -9.22 6.91
C ALA A 40 -3.82 -10.26 6.10
N PHE A 41 -3.45 -9.93 4.86
CA PHE A 41 -2.61 -10.81 4.04
C PHE A 41 -1.25 -11.08 4.69
N VAL A 42 -0.57 -10.03 5.16
CA VAL A 42 0.72 -10.18 5.88
C VAL A 42 0.55 -11.01 7.14
N TYR A 43 -0.54 -10.80 7.90
CA TYR A 43 -0.84 -11.58 9.09
C TYR A 43 -1.01 -13.07 8.76
N LEU A 44 -1.73 -13.41 7.70
CA LEU A 44 -1.90 -14.79 7.24
C LEU A 44 -0.57 -15.41 6.74
N MET A 45 0.32 -14.59 6.18
CA MET A 45 1.63 -15.04 5.74
C MET A 45 2.66 -15.17 6.87
N ALA A 46 2.47 -14.47 8.00
CA ALA A 46 3.38 -14.48 9.13
C ALA A 46 3.83 -15.88 9.58
N PRO A 47 2.94 -16.88 9.82
CA PRO A 47 3.39 -18.22 10.22
C PRO A 47 4.23 -18.92 9.15
N ASN A 48 3.91 -18.73 7.86
CA ASN A 48 4.68 -19.30 6.76
C ASN A 48 6.10 -18.70 6.73
N VAL A 49 6.21 -17.38 6.90
CA VAL A 49 7.51 -16.68 6.98
C VAL A 49 8.32 -17.17 8.17
N VAL A 50 7.70 -17.39 9.33
CA VAL A 50 8.38 -17.94 10.51
C VAL A 50 8.94 -19.33 10.21
N VAL A 51 8.16 -20.23 9.60
CA VAL A 51 8.62 -21.57 9.23
C VAL A 51 9.76 -21.52 8.22
N VAL A 52 9.65 -20.68 7.18
CA VAL A 52 10.71 -20.48 6.19
C VAL A 52 11.98 -19.93 6.85
N LEU A 53 11.85 -18.98 7.77
CA LEU A 53 12.99 -18.44 8.49
C LEU A 53 13.68 -19.53 9.33
N PHE A 54 12.91 -20.28 10.12
CA PHE A 54 13.40 -21.40 10.94
C PHE A 54 13.93 -22.58 10.10
N SER A 55 13.53 -22.74 8.84
CA SER A 55 14.14 -23.71 7.92
C SER A 55 15.64 -23.44 7.71
N PHE A 56 16.06 -22.19 7.81
CA PHE A 56 17.48 -21.82 7.80
C PHE A 56 18.18 -22.01 9.14
N ASN A 57 17.50 -22.47 10.20
CA ASN A 57 18.12 -22.70 11.50
C ASN A 57 18.70 -24.13 11.58
N ARG A 58 19.98 -24.28 11.94
CA ARG A 58 20.59 -25.57 12.34
C ARG A 58 20.33 -25.82 13.84
N PRO A 59 19.39 -26.71 14.22
CA PRO A 59 19.15 -27.00 15.61
C PRO A 59 20.27 -27.87 16.17
N SER A 60 20.69 -27.60 17.41
CA SER A 60 21.66 -28.41 18.17
C SER A 60 21.04 -29.67 18.79
N GLY A 61 19.72 -29.85 18.64
CA GLY A 61 18.96 -30.98 19.20
C GLY A 61 17.72 -31.32 18.38
N ARG A 62 16.82 -32.11 18.95
CA ARG A 62 15.62 -32.65 18.27
C ARG A 62 14.55 -31.61 17.90
N PHE A 63 14.60 -30.41 18.47
CA PHE A 63 13.54 -29.40 18.33
C PHE A 63 14.08 -28.09 17.75
N ASN A 64 13.26 -27.43 16.93
CA ASN A 64 13.64 -26.22 16.19
C ASN A 64 12.75 -25.03 16.62
N TYR A 65 12.72 -24.76 17.93
CA TYR A 65 11.89 -23.69 18.53
C TYR A 65 12.70 -22.46 18.95
N THR A 66 14.02 -22.57 19.00
CA THR A 66 14.92 -21.48 19.35
C THR A 66 15.90 -21.29 18.21
N TRP A 67 16.11 -20.04 17.80
CA TRP A 67 17.14 -19.72 16.82
C TRP A 67 18.53 -20.06 17.38
N GLN A 68 19.37 -20.71 16.58
CA GLN A 68 20.72 -21.14 16.97
C GLN A 68 21.75 -20.62 15.98
N HIS A 69 21.67 -21.05 14.71
CA HIS A 69 22.64 -20.69 13.68
C HIS A 69 22.04 -20.76 12.28
N PHE A 70 22.42 -19.81 11.42
CA PHE A 70 21.97 -19.76 10.04
C PHE A 70 22.65 -20.82 9.16
N SER A 71 21.91 -21.45 8.27
CA SER A 71 22.37 -22.57 7.45
C SER A 71 21.56 -22.74 6.18
N LEU A 72 22.24 -23.07 5.08
CA LEU A 72 21.62 -23.47 3.81
C LEU A 72 21.52 -25.00 3.61
N ASN A 73 22.00 -25.82 4.57
CA ASN A 73 22.00 -27.30 4.45
C ASN A 73 20.60 -27.93 4.36
N ALA A 74 19.55 -27.19 4.70
CA ALA A 74 18.18 -27.69 4.53
C ALA A 74 17.74 -27.69 3.05
N TRP A 75 18.48 -26.99 2.19
CA TRP A 75 18.12 -26.72 0.79
C TRP A 75 19.17 -27.19 -0.22
N LEU A 76 20.43 -27.35 0.19
CA LEU A 76 21.54 -27.91 -0.58
C LEU A 76 21.79 -29.35 -0.17
#